data_AF-M5FJ35-F1
#
_entry.id   AF-M5FJ35-F1
#
_cell.length_a   1.000
_cell.length_b   1.000
_cell.length_c   1.000
_cell.angle_alpha   90.00
_cell.angle_beta   90.00
_cell.angle_gamma   90.00
#
_symmetry.space_group_name_H-M   'P 1'
#
loop_
_entity.id
_entity.type
_entity.pdbx_description
1 polymer ?
#
loop_
_entity_poly.entity_id
_entity_poly.type
_entity_poly.pdbx_seq_one_letter_code
_entity_poly.pdbx_strand_id
1 'polypeptide(L)'
;MFDWNRSCSYDNERKRRFHAAVRSRLKKLAAELGLSPKSYDIRSNRAGMARSGEITLHHDRAYIQVGQFGLHSGQGILIRTCNGRKDFTGGANHFVALNMLDDIPALAAAVRAITGVGRDSPLSADRRAA
;
A
#
# COMPACT_ATOMS: atom_id res chain seq x y z
N MET A 1 13.25 3.10 12.80
CA MET A 1 12.27 2.28 12.05
C MET A 1 10.92 2.41 12.74
N PHE A 2 9.80 2.46 12.01
CA PHE A 2 8.47 2.61 12.63
C PHE A 2 7.96 1.23 13.07
N ASP A 3 7.44 1.10 14.28
CA ASP A 3 6.82 -0.15 14.72
C ASP A 3 5.38 -0.25 14.19
N TRP A 4 5.25 -0.91 13.04
CA TRP A 4 3.97 -1.08 12.34
C TRP A 4 3.01 -2.05 13.03
N ASN A 5 3.53 -2.96 13.87
CA ASN A 5 2.76 -4.07 14.44
C ASN A 5 2.23 -3.79 15.84
N ARG A 6 2.80 -2.86 16.60
CA ARG A 6 2.19 -2.42 17.86
C ARG A 6 0.73 -1.99 17.58
N SER A 7 -0.21 -2.19 18.51
CA SER A 7 -1.65 -1.98 18.25
C SER A 7 -2.08 -0.51 18.29
N CYS A 8 -2.85 -0.05 17.28
CA CYS A 8 -3.46 1.28 17.26
C CYS A 8 -4.79 1.37 18.01
N SER A 9 -5.32 0.24 18.50
CA SER A 9 -6.61 0.18 19.18
C SER A 9 -6.56 1.01 20.46
N TYR A 10 -7.58 1.85 20.66
CA TYR A 10 -7.72 2.74 21.82
C TYR A 10 -6.58 3.76 22.02
N ASP A 11 -5.65 3.88 21.06
CA ASP A 11 -4.55 4.85 21.08
C ASP A 11 -4.68 5.79 19.87
N ASN A 12 -5.40 6.90 20.09
CA ASN A 12 -5.70 7.88 19.03
C ASN A 12 -4.45 8.57 18.48
N GLU A 13 -3.48 8.87 19.35
CA GLU A 13 -2.23 9.51 18.94
C GLU A 13 -1.43 8.56 18.05
N ARG A 14 -1.26 7.32 18.47
CA ARG A 14 -0.55 6.33 17.68
C ARG A 14 -1.27 6.02 16.39
N LYS A 15 -2.60 5.93 16.40
CA LYS A 15 -3.39 5.81 15.16
C LYS A 15 -3.13 7.00 14.23
N ARG A 16 -3.01 8.23 14.74
CA ARG A 16 -2.68 9.42 13.92
C ARG A 16 -1.28 9.27 13.29
N ARG A 17 -0.28 8.87 14.09
CA ARG A 17 1.09 8.63 13.62
C ARG A 17 1.15 7.50 12.58
N PHE A 18 0.42 6.41 12.79
CA PHE A 18 0.31 5.29 11.85
C PHE A 18 -0.23 5.77 10.49
N HIS A 19 -1.35 6.49 10.46
CA HIS A 19 -1.92 7.00 9.21
C HIS A 19 -0.99 7.96 8.48
N ALA A 20 -0.33 8.88 9.20
CA ALA A 20 0.62 9.80 8.61
C ALA A 20 1.84 9.07 8.02
N ALA A 21 2.39 8.10 8.76
CA ALA A 21 3.53 7.29 8.32
C ALA A 21 3.18 6.45 7.09
N VAL A 22 2.07 5.71 7.12
CA VAL A 22 1.60 4.89 5.99
C VAL A 22 1.35 5.77 4.76
N ARG A 23 0.68 6.91 4.89
CA ARG A 23 0.45 7.84 3.77
C ARG A 23 1.77 8.31 3.16
N SER A 24 2.78 8.60 3.98
CA SER A 24 4.12 8.95 3.50
C SER A 24 4.77 7.80 2.72
N ARG A 25 4.69 6.56 3.24
CA ARG A 25 5.23 5.36 2.57
C ARG A 25 4.51 5.03 1.26
N LEU A 26 3.19 5.17 1.20
CA LEU A 26 2.43 4.97 -0.03
C LEU A 26 2.75 6.01 -1.10
N LYS A 27 3.07 7.26 -0.73
CA LYS A 27 3.59 8.26 -1.69
C LYS A 27 4.96 7.84 -2.25
N LYS A 28 5.86 7.32 -1.40
CA LYS A 28 7.15 6.79 -1.84
C LYS A 28 6.98 5.58 -2.76
N LEU A 29 6.05 4.68 -2.44
CA LEU A 29 5.69 3.54 -3.28
C LEU A 29 5.15 3.98 -4.65
N ALA A 30 4.28 5.00 -4.69
CA ALA A 30 3.77 5.54 -5.94
C ALA A 30 4.91 6.09 -6.83
N ALA A 31 5.86 6.81 -6.22
CA ALA A 31 7.05 7.31 -6.91
C ALA A 31 7.94 6.16 -7.42
N GLU A 32 8.21 5.15 -6.58
CA GLU A 32 8.98 3.95 -6.95
C GLU A 32 8.34 3.17 -8.11
N LEU A 33 7.01 3.11 -8.15
CA LEU A 33 6.23 2.50 -9.23
C LEU A 33 6.14 3.37 -10.50
N GLY A 34 6.67 4.60 -10.47
CA GLY A 34 6.62 5.54 -11.59
C GLY A 34 5.20 6.07 -11.87
N LEU A 35 4.33 6.13 -10.85
CA LEU A 35 2.95 6.59 -11.02
C LEU A 35 2.88 8.12 -11.11
N SER A 36 2.11 8.61 -12.07
CA SER A 36 1.78 10.04 -12.15
C SER A 36 0.88 10.44 -10.96
N PRO A 37 1.11 11.59 -10.31
CA PRO A 37 0.25 12.06 -9.21
C PRO A 37 -1.24 12.19 -9.55
N LYS A 38 -1.59 12.28 -10.84
CA LYS A 38 -2.99 12.35 -11.32
C LYS A 38 -3.62 10.98 -11.56
N SER A 39 -2.81 9.90 -11.62
CA SER A 39 -3.28 8.55 -11.93
C SER A 39 -3.64 7.72 -10.69
N TYR A 40 -3.43 8.27 -9.49
CA TYR A 40 -3.80 7.59 -8.25
C TYR A 40 -4.38 8.56 -7.21
N ASP A 41 -5.16 7.99 -6.29
CA ASP A 41 -5.63 8.67 -5.09
C ASP A 41 -5.09 7.96 -3.84
N ILE A 42 -4.80 8.73 -2.78
CA ILE A 42 -4.53 8.16 -1.45
C ILE A 42 -5.59 8.66 -0.48
N ARG A 43 -6.34 7.74 0.13
CA ARG A 43 -7.43 8.01 1.06
C ARG A 43 -7.17 7.36 2.41
N SER A 44 -7.68 7.97 3.47
CA SER A 44 -7.59 7.45 4.84
C SER A 44 -8.99 7.26 5.40
N ASN A 45 -9.31 6.05 5.85
CA ASN A 45 -10.49 5.72 6.62
C ASN A 45 -10.06 5.46 8.08
N ARG A 46 -10.47 6.30 9.02
CA ARG A 46 -10.01 6.21 10.41
C ARG A 46 -10.64 5.06 11.19
N ALA A 47 -11.79 4.56 10.74
CA ALA A 47 -12.63 3.58 11.44
C ALA A 47 -12.90 3.96 12.92
N GLY A 48 -13.52 3.05 13.67
CA GLY A 48 -13.77 3.23 15.10
C GLY A 48 -12.50 3.11 15.96
N MET A 49 -12.61 3.52 17.22
CA MET A 49 -11.52 3.52 18.22
C MET A 49 -10.82 2.16 18.38
N ALA A 50 -11.53 1.04 18.26
CA ALA A 50 -10.98 -0.32 18.39
C ALA A 50 -10.13 -0.81 17.20
N ARG A 51 -10.11 -0.11 16.06
CA ARG A 51 -9.40 -0.52 14.83
C ARG A 51 -8.33 0.49 14.42
N SER A 52 -7.31 0.06 13.68
CA SER A 52 -6.33 1.00 13.08
C SER A 52 -6.97 1.95 12.06
N GLY A 53 -8.08 1.52 11.44
CA GLY A 53 -8.53 2.07 10.17
C GLY A 53 -7.61 1.65 9.01
N GLU A 54 -7.94 2.12 7.82
CA GLU A 54 -7.27 1.75 6.57
C GLU A 54 -6.77 2.96 5.79
N ILE A 55 -5.65 2.80 5.11
CA ILE A 55 -5.12 3.79 4.17
C ILE A 55 -4.97 3.11 2.81
N THR A 56 -5.60 3.68 1.80
CA THR A 56 -5.68 3.07 0.46
C THR A 56 -4.99 3.94 -0.56
N LEU A 57 -4.06 3.38 -1.33
CA LEU A 57 -3.63 3.89 -2.63
C LEU A 57 -4.46 3.20 -3.71
N HIS A 58 -5.16 3.98 -4.53
CA HIS A 58 -6.00 3.47 -5.60
C HIS A 58 -5.57 4.05 -6.95
N HIS A 59 -5.06 3.19 -7.81
CA HIS A 59 -4.69 3.46 -9.20
C HIS A 59 -5.70 2.77 -10.14
N ASP A 60 -5.68 3.06 -11.44
CA ASP A 60 -6.57 2.42 -12.43
C ASP A 60 -6.40 0.90 -12.58
N ARG A 61 -5.31 0.34 -12.05
CA ARG A 61 -4.95 -1.09 -12.20
C ARG A 61 -4.52 -1.75 -10.90
N ALA A 62 -4.37 -0.97 -9.83
CA ALA A 62 -3.87 -1.45 -8.55
C ALA A 62 -4.64 -0.83 -7.39
N TYR A 63 -5.11 -1.68 -6.49
CA TYR A 63 -5.74 -1.30 -5.23
C TYR A 63 -4.86 -1.80 -4.09
N ILE A 64 -4.25 -0.87 -3.35
CA ILE A 64 -3.35 -1.18 -2.24
C ILE A 64 -3.94 -0.62 -0.96
N GLN A 65 -4.23 -1.47 0.01
CA GLN A 65 -4.81 -1.05 1.28
C GLN A 65 -3.97 -1.51 2.45
N VAL A 66 -3.71 -0.60 3.38
CA VAL A 66 -2.86 -0.83 4.54
C VAL A 66 -3.68 -0.67 5.81
N GLY A 67 -3.61 -1.65 6.70
CA GLY A 67 -4.31 -1.67 7.98
C GLY A 67 -3.83 -2.82 8.88
N GLN A 68 -4.26 -2.83 10.14
CA GLN A 68 -3.99 -3.91 11.09
C GLN A 68 -5.20 -4.87 11.08
N PHE A 69 -5.25 -5.77 10.11
CA PHE A 69 -6.46 -6.55 9.76
C PHE A 69 -6.84 -7.68 10.75
N GLY A 70 -6.38 -7.64 12.00
CA GLY A 70 -6.74 -8.65 13.02
C GLY A 70 -6.24 -10.08 12.71
N LEU A 71 -5.59 -10.29 11.58
CA LEU A 71 -4.91 -11.54 11.25
C LEU A 71 -3.61 -11.56 12.06
N HIS A 72 -3.50 -12.51 12.98
CA HIS A 72 -2.32 -12.77 13.82
C HIS A 72 -1.03 -13.06 13.02
N SER A 73 -1.01 -12.87 11.70
CA SER A 73 0.05 -13.26 10.76
C SER A 73 1.05 -12.15 10.42
N GLY A 74 0.97 -10.96 11.03
CA GLY A 74 1.84 -9.82 10.67
C GLY A 74 1.59 -9.24 9.27
N GLN A 75 0.54 -9.73 8.60
CA GLN A 75 0.05 -9.23 7.32
C GLN A 75 -0.85 -8.02 7.54
N GLY A 76 -0.59 -6.95 6.80
CA GLY A 76 -1.39 -5.72 6.90
C GLY A 76 -1.36 -4.84 5.68
N ILE A 77 -0.82 -5.37 4.56
CA ILE A 77 -0.89 -4.72 3.26
C ILE A 77 -1.63 -5.67 2.32
N LEU A 78 -2.81 -5.26 1.89
CA LEU A 78 -3.61 -5.89 0.85
C LEU A 78 -3.25 -5.28 -0.51
N ILE A 79 -2.98 -6.13 -1.49
CA ILE A 79 -2.70 -5.77 -2.88
C ILE A 79 -3.71 -6.51 -3.76
N ARG A 80 -4.36 -5.79 -4.68
CA ARG A 80 -5.28 -6.34 -5.68
C ARG A 80 -5.10 -5.64 -7.01
N THR A 81 -5.46 -6.33 -8.09
CA THR A 81 -5.82 -5.68 -9.36
C THR A 81 -7.16 -4.96 -9.20
N CYS A 82 -7.41 -3.95 -10.04
CA CYS A 82 -8.73 -3.32 -10.18
C CYS A 82 -8.91 -2.78 -11.60
N ASN A 83 -10.14 -2.44 -11.98
CA ASN A 83 -10.46 -1.84 -13.28
C ASN A 83 -10.95 -0.40 -13.12
N GLY A 84 -10.00 0.53 -13.06
CA GLY A 84 -10.24 1.97 -12.89
C GLY A 84 -10.47 2.39 -11.43
N ARG A 85 -10.34 3.69 -11.17
CA ARG A 85 -10.46 4.27 -9.81
C ARG A 85 -11.83 4.17 -9.12
N LYS A 86 -12.85 3.63 -9.80
CA LYS A 86 -14.18 3.37 -9.24
C LYS A 86 -14.40 1.91 -8.84
N ASP A 87 -13.48 1.02 -9.15
CA ASP A 87 -13.54 -0.37 -8.75
C ASP A 87 -12.93 -0.55 -7.34
N PHE A 88 -13.79 -0.72 -6.34
CA PHE A 88 -13.37 -0.91 -4.94
C PHE A 88 -13.32 -2.39 -4.52
N THR A 89 -13.76 -3.29 -5.40
CA THR A 89 -13.78 -4.73 -5.15
C THR A 89 -12.47 -5.35 -5.61
N GLY A 90 -12.02 -5.01 -6.82
CA GLY A 90 -10.80 -5.54 -7.40
C GLY A 90 -10.82 -7.05 -7.61
N GLY A 91 -9.65 -7.60 -7.96
CA GLY A 91 -9.41 -9.03 -8.10
C GLY A 91 -9.10 -9.73 -6.77
N ALA A 92 -8.38 -10.87 -6.85
CA ALA A 92 -8.01 -11.67 -5.70
C ALA A 92 -7.18 -10.89 -4.66
N ASN A 93 -7.39 -11.21 -3.38
CA ASN A 93 -6.65 -10.62 -2.27
C ASN A 93 -5.25 -11.22 -2.16
N HIS A 94 -4.21 -10.38 -2.24
CA HIS A 94 -2.85 -10.75 -1.91
C HIS A 94 -2.37 -9.98 -0.69
N PHE A 95 -1.99 -10.70 0.36
CA PHE A 95 -1.55 -10.09 1.62
C PHE A 95 -0.03 -10.20 1.79
N VAL A 96 0.59 -9.07 2.12
CA VAL A 96 2.00 -8.99 2.50
C VAL A 96 2.16 -8.31 3.86
N ALA A 97 3.34 -8.45 4.44
CA ALA A 97 3.64 -7.98 5.79
C ALA A 97 3.79 -6.45 5.86
N LEU A 98 3.39 -5.86 7.00
CA LEU A 98 3.47 -4.40 7.21
C LEU A 98 4.90 -3.86 7.18
N ASN A 99 5.87 -4.68 7.56
CA ASN A 99 7.29 -4.31 7.56
C ASN A 99 7.82 -3.94 6.15
N MET A 100 7.17 -4.41 5.08
CA MET A 100 7.51 -4.01 3.71
C MET A 100 7.33 -2.50 3.47
N LEU A 101 6.65 -1.76 4.34
CA LEU A 101 6.59 -0.29 4.29
C LEU A 101 7.95 0.38 4.55
N ASP A 102 8.90 -0.34 5.15
CA ASP A 102 10.28 0.14 5.29
C ASP A 102 11.18 -0.29 4.11
N ASP A 103 10.76 -1.25 3.30
CA ASP A 103 11.42 -1.70 2.06
C ASP A 103 10.53 -1.44 0.84
N ILE A 104 10.53 -0.16 0.42
CA ILE A 104 9.71 0.30 -0.69
C ILE A 104 10.04 -0.42 -2.02
N PRO A 105 11.31 -0.67 -2.39
CA PRO A 105 11.64 -1.45 -3.58
C PRO A 105 11.03 -2.86 -3.56
N ALA A 106 11.13 -3.59 -2.45
CA ALA A 106 10.53 -4.92 -2.34
C ALA A 106 9.00 -4.86 -2.43
N LEU A 107 8.36 -3.88 -1.80
CA LEU A 107 6.91 -3.69 -1.89
C LEU A 107 6.48 -3.36 -3.33
N ALA A 108 7.23 -2.52 -4.03
CA ALA A 108 6.97 -2.19 -5.43
C ALA A 108 7.14 -3.42 -6.34
N ALA A 109 8.13 -4.28 -6.08
CA ALA A 109 8.28 -5.54 -6.79
C ALA A 109 7.06 -6.47 -6.60
N ALA A 110 6.54 -6.59 -5.38
CA ALA A 110 5.31 -7.33 -5.10
C ALA A 110 4.09 -6.76 -5.85
N VAL A 111 3.91 -5.43 -5.82
CA VAL A 111 2.83 -4.76 -6.56
C VAL A 111 2.96 -5.00 -8.07
N ARG A 112 4.16 -4.87 -8.64
CA ARG A 112 4.44 -5.18 -10.05
C ARG A 112 4.12 -6.63 -10.40
N ALA A 113 4.48 -7.57 -9.53
CA ALA A 113 4.22 -9.00 -9.73
C ALA A 113 2.71 -9.27 -9.81
N ILE A 114 1.93 -8.70 -8.89
CA ILE A 114 0.50 -8.94 -8.75
C ILE A 114 -0.34 -8.17 -9.79
N THR A 115 0.01 -6.91 -10.05
CA THR A 115 -0.87 -5.98 -10.81
C THR A 115 -0.34 -5.63 -12.20
N GLY A 116 0.95 -5.87 -12.46
CA GLY A 116 1.64 -5.43 -13.67
C GLY A 116 1.92 -3.93 -13.75
N VAL A 117 1.47 -3.11 -12.79
CA VAL A 117 1.68 -1.66 -12.77
C VAL A 117 3.17 -1.33 -12.60
N GLY A 118 3.66 -0.33 -13.35
CA GLY A 118 5.06 0.13 -13.25
C GLY A 118 6.08 -0.75 -13.97
N ARG A 119 5.62 -1.70 -14.81
CA ARG A 119 6.47 -2.47 -15.74
C ARG A 119 6.81 -1.68 -17.02
N ASP A 120 5.96 -0.73 -17.39
CA ASP A 120 6.10 0.07 -18.62
C ASP A 120 6.95 1.35 -18.42
N SER A 121 7.60 1.50 -17.25
CA SER A 121 8.45 2.65 -16.99
C SER A 121 9.79 2.49 -17.72
N PRO A 122 10.29 3.51 -18.44
CA PRO A 122 11.52 3.42 -19.24
C PRO A 122 12.76 3.02 -18.43
N LEU A 123 12.77 3.27 -17.11
CA LEU A 123 13.82 2.83 -16.17
C LEU A 123 13.94 1.31 -16.02
N SER A 124 12.93 0.53 -16.45
CA SER A 124 12.97 -0.93 -16.41
C SER A 124 13.68 -1.55 -17.62
N ALA A 125 13.89 -0.80 -18.70
CA ALA A 125 14.57 -1.29 -19.90
C ALA A 125 16.09 -1.45 -19.68
N ASP A 126 16.70 -0.57 -18.88
CA ASP A 126 18.15 -0.55 -18.65
C ASP A 126 18.67 -1.70 -17.78
N ARG A 127 17.80 -2.49 -17.13
CA ARG A 127 18.21 -3.66 -16.34
C ARG A 127 18.23 -4.99 -17.12
N ARG A 128 17.88 -4.98 -18.41
CA ARG A 128 17.90 -6.18 -19.26
C ARG A 128 19.10 -6.24 -20.22
N ALA A 129 20.00 -5.28 -20.14
CA ALA A 129 21.24 -5.22 -20.93
C ALA A 129 22.45 -5.05 -20.00
N ALA A 130 22.78 -6.09 -19.23
CA ALA A 130 24.06 -6.23 -18.54
C ALA A 130 24.34 -7.72 -18.32
#